data_AF-A0A8B9NDI6-F1
#
_entry.id   AF-A0A8B9NDI6-F1
#
_cell.length_a   1.000
_cell.length_b   1.000
_cell.length_c   1.000
_cell.angle_alpha   90.00
_cell.angle_beta   90.00
_cell.angle_gamma   90.00
#
_symmetry.space_group_name_H-M   'P 1'
#
loop_
_entity.id
_entity.type
_entity.pdbx_description
1 polymer ?
#
loop_
_entity_poly.entity_id
_entity_poly.type
_entity_poly.pdbx_seq_one_letter_code
_entity_poly.pdbx_strand_id
1 'polypeptide(L)'
;MGTTASAAQQAVSASPLESGAPGDGSMEDQRSLSIHSFQTLGLHNSKAKSIITNKVAPVVITYNCREEFQIHDDLLKANYTVGRISEATLEHYLVQGKYFMVRDVYGKLDVLNTTGSCGAPNFRQAKGGYAVFGMGQPSLNGFKLVLQKLQREGHKECVFFCVREEPVVFLRLEGDFVSYTPRGKENLHENLQRLQRGLRAESLELAVRKEIHDFAQLSENVYYVYNDIERLRDEPHAVRVQCEEDIQVTEEVYRRPVFLLPSYRYHRLPLPAEGAPLEEQFDAFIRFLRESPSLLLRDPGRPPPALLFGCQTGVGRTNLAMAMGTLVLHHHRGAAQKPDLPHPPKTSPRDRLRVIQTFVEMVPKGQQIVEEVDGAIASCSEMHDMKEAIYEYKKKLEGIGEDYQIQGSSTKEYFLQRTLQSLERYFYLIAFNYYLHEQYPLGFALSFSRWMCRHPELYRLQAEMNASELTVTGDLVTKGTRVLVSTRPGCRDLAGGSSSSPGNGTVPGCSPSKIFGGVGEARGFPFVGQVLSLGVSRSVLGSRVRVLLAFLAGMGMWPETPRMHGCVWPRRPRIPGMLEHPMT
;
A
#
# COMPACT_ATOMS: atom_id res chain seq x y z
N MET A 1 -24.63 -31.36 -42.36
CA MET A 1 -24.47 -31.94 -43.71
C MET A 1 -23.40 -33.02 -43.61
N GLY A 2 -23.68 -34.24 -44.08
CA GLY A 2 -22.69 -35.32 -44.06
C GLY A 2 -21.74 -35.22 -45.25
N THR A 3 -20.45 -35.45 -45.03
CA THR A 3 -19.47 -35.63 -46.10
C THR A 3 -19.03 -37.09 -46.14
N THR A 4 -19.16 -37.70 -47.31
CA THR A 4 -18.81 -39.09 -47.57
C THR A 4 -17.30 -39.28 -47.56
N ALA A 5 -16.85 -40.37 -46.94
CA ALA A 5 -15.49 -40.85 -47.12
C ALA A 5 -15.34 -41.42 -48.54
N SER A 6 -14.18 -41.17 -49.17
CA SER A 6 -13.71 -41.95 -50.32
C SER A 6 -12.30 -42.43 -50.01
N ALA A 7 -12.15 -43.76 -49.95
CA ALA A 7 -10.86 -44.40 -49.74
C ALA A 7 -10.35 -44.97 -51.07
N ALA A 8 -9.11 -44.64 -51.42
CA ALA A 8 -8.37 -45.33 -52.45
C ALA A 8 -6.96 -45.64 -51.92
N GLN A 9 -6.68 -46.92 -51.70
CA GLN A 9 -5.33 -47.43 -51.46
C GLN A 9 -4.85 -48.13 -52.73
N GLN A 10 -3.59 -47.87 -53.12
CA GLN A 10 -2.60 -48.81 -53.69
C GLN A 10 -1.50 -48.01 -54.44
N ALA A 11 -0.30 -48.52 -54.68
CA ALA A 11 0.73 -49.10 -53.79
C ALA A 11 1.94 -49.52 -54.66
N VAL A 12 3.18 -49.34 -54.15
CA VAL A 12 4.48 -49.77 -54.75
C VAL A 12 4.77 -49.13 -56.14
N SER A 13 5.98 -48.90 -56.65
CA SER A 13 7.40 -49.11 -56.26
C SER A 13 8.25 -47.95 -56.88
N ALA A 14 9.58 -47.77 -56.72
CA ALA A 14 10.63 -48.61 -56.13
C ALA A 14 11.82 -47.79 -55.55
N SER A 15 12.91 -48.52 -55.29
CA SER A 15 14.28 -48.26 -54.77
C SER A 15 15.35 -47.98 -55.86
N PRO A 16 16.67 -47.77 -55.54
CA PRO A 16 17.32 -47.06 -54.42
C PRO A 16 18.62 -46.26 -54.81
N LEU A 17 19.34 -45.71 -53.80
CA LEU A 17 20.83 -45.54 -53.65
C LEU A 17 21.65 -44.94 -54.82
N GLU A 18 22.44 -43.86 -54.66
CA GLU A 18 23.74 -43.73 -53.95
C GLU A 18 24.24 -42.25 -54.15
N SER A 19 25.27 -41.67 -53.52
CA SER A 19 26.00 -41.85 -52.24
C SER A 19 27.00 -40.68 -52.05
N GLY A 20 27.84 -40.69 -51.00
CA GLY A 20 29.05 -39.85 -50.88
C GLY A 20 29.02 -38.67 -49.89
N ALA A 21 30.02 -38.63 -49.00
CA ALA A 21 30.41 -37.53 -48.11
C ALA A 21 31.94 -37.62 -47.90
N PRO A 22 32.61 -36.69 -47.19
CA PRO A 22 32.36 -35.27 -46.94
C PRO A 22 33.50 -34.36 -47.48
N GLY A 23 33.36 -33.02 -47.39
CA GLY A 23 34.43 -32.07 -47.76
C GLY A 23 34.32 -30.72 -47.06
N ASP A 24 35.43 -30.24 -46.51
CA ASP A 24 35.58 -29.01 -45.71
C ASP A 24 35.90 -27.79 -46.60
N GLY A 25 35.55 -26.56 -46.17
CA GLY A 25 35.83 -25.34 -46.96
C GLY A 25 35.09 -24.07 -46.51
N SER A 26 35.81 -22.93 -46.49
CA SER A 26 35.41 -21.67 -45.83
C SER A 26 35.04 -20.52 -46.80
N MET A 27 34.32 -19.53 -46.24
CA MET A 27 34.14 -18.12 -46.66
C MET A 27 32.99 -17.69 -47.61
N GLU A 28 32.70 -16.39 -47.48
CA GLU A 28 31.49 -15.61 -47.77
C GLU A 28 31.19 -15.39 -49.28
N ASP A 29 29.91 -15.19 -49.66
CA ASP A 29 29.37 -13.85 -49.98
C ASP A 29 27.81 -13.86 -50.14
N GLN A 30 27.23 -12.67 -50.32
CA GLN A 30 25.81 -12.29 -50.28
C GLN A 30 24.89 -12.90 -51.37
N ARG A 31 23.62 -13.20 -51.02
CA ARG A 31 22.42 -12.43 -51.51
C ARG A 31 21.04 -12.98 -51.07
N SER A 32 20.26 -12.09 -50.45
CA SER A 32 18.78 -11.90 -50.55
C SER A 32 17.76 -12.99 -50.15
N LEU A 33 16.86 -12.59 -49.23
CA LEU A 33 15.42 -12.91 -49.10
C LEU A 33 14.98 -14.31 -48.64
N SER A 34 14.56 -14.43 -47.37
CA SER A 34 13.15 -14.72 -47.02
C SER A 34 12.89 -14.54 -45.52
N ILE A 35 11.76 -13.94 -45.17
CA ILE A 35 11.26 -13.85 -43.79
C ILE A 35 10.42 -15.11 -43.52
N HIS A 36 10.87 -15.96 -42.59
CA HIS A 36 10.07 -16.83 -41.69
C HIS A 36 10.93 -17.99 -41.16
N SER A 37 11.45 -17.88 -39.93
CA SER A 37 11.83 -19.05 -39.12
C SER A 37 11.75 -18.72 -37.64
N PHE A 38 10.62 -19.06 -37.00
CA PHE A 38 10.56 -19.12 -35.54
C PHE A 38 11.40 -20.32 -35.09
N GLN A 39 12.44 -20.07 -34.29
CA GLN A 39 13.19 -21.13 -33.64
C GLN A 39 12.27 -21.90 -32.69
N THR A 40 12.10 -23.19 -32.95
CA THR A 40 11.27 -24.06 -32.13
C THR A 40 11.96 -24.31 -30.79
N LEU A 41 11.30 -23.96 -29.69
CA LEU A 41 11.76 -24.32 -28.34
C LEU A 41 11.87 -25.84 -28.22
N GLY A 42 13.04 -26.32 -27.79
CA GLY A 42 13.34 -27.74 -27.69
C GLY A 42 12.58 -28.44 -26.56
N LEU A 43 11.42 -29.00 -26.87
CA LEU A 43 10.73 -29.98 -26.03
C LEU A 43 11.46 -31.32 -26.09
N HIS A 44 12.18 -31.68 -25.04
CA HIS A 44 12.91 -32.95 -24.94
C HIS A 44 11.95 -34.17 -24.84
N ASN A 45 11.62 -34.70 -26.01
CA ASN A 45 11.49 -36.12 -26.33
C ASN A 45 10.53 -36.99 -25.49
N SER A 46 9.24 -37.04 -25.89
CA SER A 46 8.53 -38.32 -25.96
C SER A 46 7.36 -38.32 -26.98
N LYS A 47 7.55 -39.04 -28.09
CA LYS A 47 6.50 -39.71 -28.92
C LYS A 47 5.21 -38.94 -29.31
N ALA A 48 5.25 -37.62 -29.50
CA ALA A 48 4.14 -36.88 -30.11
C ALA A 48 4.35 -36.69 -31.62
N LYS A 49 3.44 -37.19 -32.46
CA LYS A 49 3.30 -36.73 -33.85
C LYS A 49 2.31 -35.57 -33.85
N SER A 50 2.80 -34.32 -33.85
CA SER A 50 1.94 -33.16 -34.06
C SER A 50 1.43 -33.14 -35.50
N ILE A 51 0.13 -32.95 -35.66
CA ILE A 51 -0.50 -32.66 -36.96
C ILE A 51 -1.22 -31.33 -36.78
N ILE A 52 -0.63 -30.26 -37.30
CA ILE A 52 -1.20 -28.91 -37.22
C ILE A 52 -2.19 -28.75 -38.38
N THR A 53 -3.48 -28.58 -38.07
CA THR A 53 -4.51 -28.32 -39.08
C THR A 53 -5.15 -26.95 -38.90
N ASN A 54 -5.15 -26.18 -39.99
CA ASN A 54 -5.78 -24.86 -40.17
C ASN A 54 -5.20 -23.68 -39.34
N LYS A 55 -5.13 -22.50 -39.97
CA LYS A 55 -4.51 -21.27 -39.43
C LYS A 55 -5.37 -20.53 -38.38
N VAL A 56 -6.55 -21.03 -38.06
CA VAL A 56 -7.58 -20.31 -37.27
C VAL A 56 -7.77 -20.88 -35.86
N ALA A 57 -7.41 -22.15 -35.63
CA ALA A 57 -7.42 -22.78 -34.31
C ALA A 57 -6.49 -24.00 -34.33
N PRO A 58 -5.27 -23.93 -33.77
CA PRO A 58 -4.37 -25.08 -33.71
C PRO A 58 -4.95 -26.15 -32.79
N VAL A 59 -5.23 -27.34 -33.34
CA VAL A 59 -5.68 -28.50 -32.55
C VAL A 59 -4.48 -29.39 -32.26
N VAL A 60 -4.30 -29.78 -30.99
CA VAL A 60 -3.31 -30.78 -30.59
C VAL A 60 -4.04 -32.09 -30.32
N ILE A 61 -3.76 -33.09 -31.15
CA ILE A 61 -4.31 -34.45 -31.01
C ILE A 61 -3.25 -35.33 -30.34
N THR A 62 -3.62 -35.99 -29.25
CA THR A 62 -2.71 -36.93 -28.56
C THR A 62 -2.67 -38.29 -29.25
N TYR A 63 -1.64 -39.10 -28.95
CA TYR A 63 -1.34 -40.38 -29.62
C TYR A 63 -2.49 -41.40 -29.62
N ASN A 64 -3.44 -41.30 -28.70
CA ASN A 64 -4.57 -42.24 -28.57
C ASN A 64 -5.80 -41.85 -29.41
N CYS A 65 -5.82 -40.67 -30.05
CA CYS A 65 -6.98 -40.09 -30.75
C CYS A 65 -8.28 -40.06 -29.92
N ARG A 66 -8.18 -40.00 -28.59
CA ARG A 66 -9.31 -39.90 -27.64
C ARG A 66 -9.41 -38.54 -26.96
N GLU A 67 -8.32 -37.77 -26.96
CA GLU A 67 -8.25 -36.45 -26.37
C GLU A 67 -7.87 -35.44 -27.46
N GLU A 68 -8.83 -34.56 -27.78
CA GLU A 68 -8.59 -33.37 -28.58
C GLU A 68 -8.38 -32.18 -27.64
N PHE A 69 -7.24 -31.52 -27.77
CA PHE A 69 -7.01 -30.22 -27.15
C PHE A 69 -7.19 -29.16 -28.22
N GLN A 70 -8.40 -28.59 -28.26
CA GLN A 70 -8.60 -27.36 -28.99
C GLN A 70 -7.87 -26.25 -28.23
N ILE A 71 -6.79 -25.73 -28.81
CA ILE A 71 -6.25 -24.46 -28.34
C ILE A 71 -7.26 -23.41 -28.78
N HIS A 72 -8.23 -23.17 -27.91
CA HIS A 72 -8.79 -21.84 -27.81
C HIS A 72 -7.61 -20.94 -27.41
N ASP A 73 -7.04 -20.27 -28.42
CA ASP A 73 -6.81 -18.85 -28.21
C ASP A 73 -8.17 -18.29 -27.85
N ASP A 74 -8.43 -18.24 -26.54
CA ASP A 74 -9.37 -17.29 -25.96
C ASP A 74 -8.76 -15.91 -26.23
N LEU A 75 -8.88 -15.50 -27.50
CA LEU A 75 -9.37 -14.19 -27.88
C LEU A 75 -10.71 -13.99 -27.15
N LEU A 76 -10.60 -13.82 -25.83
CA LEU A 76 -11.55 -13.12 -24.99
C LEU A 76 -12.00 -11.96 -25.85
N LYS A 77 -13.29 -11.91 -26.21
CA LYS A 77 -13.85 -10.76 -26.91
C LYS A 77 -13.46 -9.55 -26.08
N ALA A 78 -12.48 -8.82 -26.60
CA ALA A 78 -11.62 -8.10 -25.69
C ALA A 78 -12.36 -6.84 -25.28
N ASN A 79 -12.94 -6.87 -24.08
CA ASN A 79 -13.61 -5.74 -23.47
C ASN A 79 -12.58 -4.72 -22.97
N TYR A 80 -11.57 -4.44 -23.81
CA TYR A 80 -10.58 -3.40 -23.60
C TYR A 80 -11.30 -2.07 -23.63
N THR A 81 -11.22 -1.34 -22.52
CA THR A 81 -11.83 -0.03 -22.42
C THR A 81 -10.85 1.00 -22.98
N VAL A 82 -11.32 1.86 -23.88
CA VAL A 82 -10.61 3.05 -24.31
C VAL A 82 -11.13 4.28 -23.58
N GLY A 83 -10.34 5.33 -23.50
CA GLY A 83 -10.78 6.61 -22.97
C GLY A 83 -9.90 7.77 -23.40
N ARG A 84 -10.49 8.96 -23.27
CA ARG A 84 -9.88 10.29 -23.42
C ARG A 84 -10.16 11.13 -22.16
N ILE A 85 -9.31 12.11 -21.84
CA ILE A 85 -9.55 13.05 -20.72
C ILE A 85 -10.59 14.10 -21.13
N SER A 86 -10.49 14.60 -22.36
CA SER A 86 -11.39 15.59 -22.94
C SER A 86 -11.67 15.26 -24.42
N GLU A 87 -12.66 15.91 -25.01
CA GLU A 87 -12.98 15.74 -26.44
C GLU A 87 -11.83 16.12 -27.39
N ALA A 88 -10.91 16.99 -26.94
CA ALA A 88 -9.74 17.41 -27.71
C ALA A 88 -8.53 16.45 -27.59
N THR A 89 -8.51 15.56 -26.59
CA THR A 89 -7.41 14.60 -26.39
C THR A 89 -7.68 13.29 -27.13
N LEU A 90 -6.62 12.64 -27.59
CA LEU A 90 -6.70 11.32 -28.23
C LEU A 90 -7.33 10.28 -27.29
N GLU A 91 -8.12 9.37 -27.88
CA GLU A 91 -8.68 8.22 -27.20
C GLU A 91 -7.79 7.00 -27.35
N HIS A 92 -7.48 6.33 -26.24
CA HIS A 92 -6.56 5.20 -26.22
C HIS A 92 -6.91 4.20 -25.11
N TYR A 93 -6.28 3.02 -25.15
CA TYR A 93 -6.53 1.93 -24.20
C TYR A 93 -6.21 2.31 -22.75
N LEU A 94 -7.06 1.84 -21.83
CA LEU A 94 -6.94 2.01 -20.38
C LEU A 94 -6.53 0.69 -19.71
N VAL A 95 -5.48 0.72 -18.88
CA VAL A 95 -5.08 -0.46 -18.10
C VAL A 95 -6.13 -0.75 -17.02
N GLN A 96 -6.37 -2.04 -16.76
CA GLN A 96 -7.48 -2.57 -15.95
C GLN A 96 -8.86 -2.03 -16.40
N GLY A 97 -8.98 -1.58 -17.65
CA GLY A 97 -10.18 -0.94 -18.21
C GLY A 97 -10.56 0.41 -17.59
N LYS A 98 -9.68 1.05 -16.81
CA LYS A 98 -10.03 2.24 -16.00
C LYS A 98 -8.94 3.30 -15.89
N TYR A 99 -7.67 2.93 -16.02
CA TYR A 99 -6.58 3.79 -15.61
C TYR A 99 -5.70 4.26 -16.77
N PHE A 100 -5.27 5.50 -16.67
CA PHE A 100 -4.23 6.07 -17.51
C PHE A 100 -2.85 5.87 -16.87
N MET A 101 -1.80 5.70 -17.67
CA MET A 101 -0.42 5.62 -17.17
C MET A 101 0.18 7.02 -17.10
N VAL A 102 0.60 7.43 -15.91
CA VAL A 102 1.09 8.80 -15.65
C VAL A 102 2.51 8.75 -15.08
N ARG A 103 3.40 9.60 -15.62
CA ARG A 103 4.81 9.71 -15.19
C ARG A 103 4.89 10.10 -13.72
N ASP A 104 5.69 9.38 -12.93
CA ASP A 104 5.77 9.64 -11.50
C ASP A 104 6.47 10.94 -11.12
N VAL A 105 7.45 11.36 -11.93
CA VAL A 105 8.25 12.58 -11.73
C VAL A 105 7.97 13.55 -12.89
N TYR A 106 7.28 14.64 -12.56
CA TYR A 106 7.19 15.84 -13.38
C TYR A 106 7.90 17.00 -12.66
N GLY A 107 8.35 18.00 -13.43
CA GLY A 107 9.49 18.86 -13.07
C GLY A 107 9.42 19.73 -11.80
N LYS A 108 8.27 19.76 -11.09
CA LYS A 108 8.13 20.48 -9.81
C LYS A 108 8.38 19.60 -8.57
N LEU A 109 8.53 18.28 -8.73
CA LEU A 109 8.56 17.34 -7.59
C LEU A 109 9.93 17.21 -6.91
N ASP A 110 11.03 17.59 -7.57
CA ASP A 110 12.40 17.55 -7.02
C ASP A 110 12.78 18.90 -6.38
N VAL A 111 12.33 19.13 -5.14
CA VAL A 111 12.57 20.36 -4.39
C VAL A 111 14.05 20.55 -4.06
N LEU A 112 14.78 19.45 -3.79
CA LEU A 112 16.22 19.49 -3.50
C LEU A 112 17.10 19.56 -4.77
N ASN A 113 16.51 19.47 -5.96
CA ASN A 113 17.22 19.45 -7.25
C ASN A 113 18.36 18.40 -7.30
N THR A 114 18.05 17.19 -6.86
CA THR A 114 19.02 16.10 -6.67
C THR A 114 19.00 15.06 -7.79
N THR A 115 18.03 15.11 -8.71
CA THR A 115 17.96 14.24 -9.88
C THR A 115 19.22 14.37 -10.74
N GLY A 116 19.70 15.60 -10.98
CA GLY A 116 20.89 15.83 -11.80
C GLY A 116 22.21 15.44 -11.13
N SER A 117 22.32 15.53 -9.80
CA SER A 117 23.57 15.30 -9.05
C SER A 117 23.68 13.89 -8.45
N CYS A 118 22.55 13.26 -8.11
CA CYS A 118 22.46 11.98 -7.42
C CYS A 118 21.68 10.93 -8.21
N GLY A 119 20.95 11.30 -9.27
CA GLY A 119 20.13 10.40 -10.09
C GLY A 119 18.70 10.17 -9.58
N ALA A 120 18.31 10.73 -8.44
CA ALA A 120 16.97 10.59 -7.89
C ALA A 120 16.47 11.91 -7.29
N PRO A 121 15.16 12.22 -7.41
CA PRO A 121 14.60 13.43 -6.83
C PRO A 121 14.57 13.35 -5.31
N ASN A 122 14.73 14.50 -4.65
CA ASN A 122 14.81 14.65 -3.19
C ASN A 122 15.74 13.65 -2.47
N PHE A 123 16.85 13.22 -3.09
CA PHE A 123 17.83 12.33 -2.46
C PHE A 123 18.54 13.02 -1.27
N ARG A 124 18.49 12.42 -0.08
CA ARG A 124 19.11 12.97 1.14
C ARG A 124 19.45 11.89 2.17
N GLN A 125 20.26 12.25 3.17
CA GLN A 125 20.62 11.43 4.32
C GLN A 125 19.99 11.99 5.61
N ALA A 126 19.62 11.12 6.56
CA ALA A 126 19.20 11.54 7.89
C ALA A 126 20.37 12.18 8.70
N LYS A 127 20.08 13.28 9.40
CA LYS A 127 21.04 13.97 10.28
C LYS A 127 21.40 13.11 11.51
N GLY A 128 22.45 13.47 12.25
CA GLY A 128 22.99 12.62 13.33
C GLY A 128 23.84 11.44 12.83
N GLY A 129 24.33 11.54 11.59
CA GLY A 129 25.25 10.58 10.98
C GLY A 129 24.67 9.18 10.74
N TYR A 130 23.35 8.99 10.80
CA TYR A 130 22.73 7.68 10.54
C TYR A 130 22.87 7.32 9.05
N ALA A 131 23.17 6.05 8.75
CA ALA A 131 23.22 5.53 7.39
C ALA A 131 21.79 5.27 6.86
N VAL A 132 20.93 6.29 6.93
CA VAL A 132 19.53 6.25 6.51
C VAL A 132 19.33 7.29 5.43
N PHE A 133 18.80 6.88 4.29
CA PHE A 133 18.68 7.69 3.09
C PHE A 133 17.24 7.67 2.58
N GLY A 134 16.80 8.79 2.02
CA GLY A 134 15.49 8.93 1.41
C GLY A 134 15.61 9.48 0.00
N MET A 135 14.74 9.02 -0.89
CA MET A 135 14.58 9.57 -2.24
C MET A 135 13.12 9.48 -2.71
N GLY A 136 12.79 10.26 -3.73
CA GLY A 136 11.64 10.02 -4.60
C GLY A 136 11.96 9.00 -5.69
N GLN A 137 11.03 8.82 -6.61
CA GLN A 137 11.07 7.79 -7.64
C GLN A 137 12.14 8.11 -8.70
N PRO A 138 13.20 7.29 -8.87
CA PRO A 138 14.19 7.49 -9.93
C PRO A 138 13.79 6.76 -11.23
N SER A 139 14.49 7.10 -12.33
CA SER A 139 14.60 6.19 -13.49
C SER A 139 15.56 5.03 -13.18
N LEU A 140 15.66 4.04 -14.06
CA LEU A 140 16.60 2.93 -13.89
C LEU A 140 18.07 3.41 -13.86
N ASN A 141 18.48 4.28 -14.78
CA ASN A 141 19.85 4.83 -14.75
C ASN A 141 20.05 5.77 -13.56
N GLY A 142 19.04 6.56 -13.21
CA GLY A 142 19.04 7.37 -11.99
C GLY A 142 19.28 6.55 -10.72
N PHE A 143 18.64 5.39 -10.61
CA PHE A 143 18.84 4.48 -9.48
C PHE A 143 20.26 3.90 -9.42
N LYS A 144 20.87 3.58 -10.57
CA LYS A 144 22.28 3.15 -10.63
C LYS A 144 23.22 4.23 -10.08
N LEU A 145 22.98 5.51 -10.40
CA LEU A 145 23.77 6.63 -9.88
C LEU A 145 23.65 6.76 -8.35
N VAL A 146 22.45 6.56 -7.78
CA VAL A 146 22.24 6.51 -6.33
C VAL A 146 23.09 5.41 -5.68
N LEU A 147 23.06 4.19 -6.22
CA LEU A 147 23.83 3.07 -5.67
C LEU A 147 25.36 3.31 -5.79
N GLN A 148 25.81 3.86 -6.92
CA GLN A 148 27.21 4.25 -7.11
C GLN A 148 27.65 5.36 -6.15
N LYS A 149 26.76 6.31 -5.82
CA LYS A 149 27.01 7.36 -4.83
C LYS A 149 27.20 6.77 -3.43
N LEU A 150 26.28 5.92 -2.97
CA LEU A 150 26.39 5.23 -1.68
C LEU A 150 27.68 4.39 -1.60
N GLN A 151 28.06 3.69 -2.67
CA GLN A 151 29.29 2.91 -2.73
C GLN A 151 30.55 3.81 -2.63
N ARG A 152 30.58 4.94 -3.34
CA ARG A 152 31.68 5.93 -3.25
C ARG A 152 31.78 6.59 -1.87
N GLU A 153 30.66 6.71 -1.16
CA GLU A 153 30.57 7.21 0.22
C GLU A 153 30.94 6.13 1.26
N GLY A 154 31.35 4.94 0.82
CA GLY A 154 31.89 3.88 1.67
C GLY A 154 30.87 2.87 2.20
N HIS A 155 29.60 2.96 1.77
CA HIS A 155 28.57 2.01 2.19
C HIS A 155 28.76 0.65 1.50
N LYS A 156 29.27 -0.34 2.26
CA LYS A 156 29.56 -1.70 1.78
C LYS A 156 28.33 -2.60 1.65
N GLU A 157 27.22 -2.24 2.28
CA GLU A 157 25.96 -2.99 2.30
C GLU A 157 24.81 -1.98 2.23
N CYS A 158 23.80 -2.28 1.41
CA CYS A 158 22.69 -1.36 1.13
C CYS A 158 21.38 -2.15 1.05
N VAL A 159 20.38 -1.74 1.83
CA VAL A 159 19.05 -2.33 1.86
C VAL A 159 18.06 -1.28 1.37
N PHE A 160 17.51 -1.49 0.18
CA PHE A 160 16.53 -0.60 -0.43
C PHE A 160 15.10 -1.08 -0.15
N PHE A 161 14.30 -0.17 0.40
CA PHE A 161 12.87 -0.34 0.63
C PHE A 161 12.07 0.55 -0.34
N CYS A 162 11.38 -0.06 -1.29
CA CYS A 162 10.33 0.65 -2.04
C CYS A 162 9.08 0.70 -1.16
N VAL A 163 8.71 1.89 -0.69
CA VAL A 163 7.61 2.09 0.27
C VAL A 163 6.27 2.47 -0.38
N ARG A 164 6.08 2.10 -1.66
CA ARG A 164 4.88 2.42 -2.45
C ARG A 164 3.84 1.30 -2.37
N GLU A 165 2.59 1.65 -2.08
CA GLU A 165 1.44 0.72 -2.07
C GLU A 165 0.86 0.50 -3.48
N GLU A 166 1.02 1.49 -4.35
CA GLU A 166 0.55 1.52 -5.71
C GLU A 166 1.52 0.78 -6.66
N PRO A 167 1.03 0.19 -7.77
CA PRO A 167 1.85 -0.51 -8.75
C PRO A 167 2.67 0.46 -9.61
N VAL A 168 3.96 0.20 -9.80
CA VAL A 168 4.86 1.04 -10.61
C VAL A 168 5.43 0.23 -11.78
N VAL A 169 5.32 0.78 -12.99
CA VAL A 169 5.80 0.15 -14.21
C VAL A 169 6.74 1.13 -14.92
N PHE A 170 7.85 0.63 -15.45
CA PHE A 170 8.84 1.43 -16.14
C PHE A 170 8.78 1.17 -17.63
N LEU A 171 8.73 2.22 -18.44
CA LEU A 171 8.72 2.14 -19.90
C LEU A 171 10.05 2.63 -20.46
N ARG A 172 10.55 1.97 -21.50
CA ARG A 172 11.77 2.40 -22.20
C ARG A 172 11.52 3.75 -22.88
N LEU A 173 12.36 4.73 -22.58
CA LEU A 173 12.34 6.05 -23.20
C LEU A 173 13.78 6.54 -23.36
N GLU A 174 14.17 6.94 -24.58
CA GLU A 174 15.48 7.55 -24.90
C GLU A 174 16.73 6.77 -24.38
N GLY A 175 16.61 5.44 -24.23
CA GLY A 175 17.69 4.57 -23.76
C GLY A 175 17.75 4.34 -22.24
N ASP A 176 16.82 4.93 -21.48
CA ASP A 176 16.58 4.64 -20.06
C ASP A 176 15.20 3.99 -19.86
N PHE A 177 14.86 3.63 -18.62
CA PHE A 177 13.55 3.17 -18.19
C PHE A 177 12.96 4.16 -17.18
N VAL A 178 11.86 4.80 -17.57
CA VAL A 178 11.18 5.88 -16.82
C VAL A 178 9.92 5.33 -16.17
N SER A 179 9.69 5.66 -14.90
CA SER A 179 8.58 5.15 -14.09
C SER A 179 7.25 5.87 -14.35
N TYR A 180 6.22 5.06 -14.58
CA TYR A 180 4.82 5.43 -14.72
C TYR A 180 3.97 4.64 -13.72
N THR A 181 2.90 5.26 -13.24
CA THR A 181 1.96 4.66 -12.30
C THR A 181 0.52 4.88 -12.80
N PRO A 182 -0.38 3.89 -12.67
CA PRO A 182 -1.79 4.06 -13.01
C PRO A 182 -2.49 5.19 -12.22
N ARG A 183 -3.41 5.90 -12.87
CA ARG A 183 -4.26 6.96 -12.30
C ARG A 183 -5.71 6.84 -12.79
N GLY A 184 -6.66 7.22 -11.94
CA GLY A 184 -8.08 7.31 -12.30
C GLY A 184 -8.35 8.39 -13.34
N LYS A 185 -9.24 8.11 -14.30
CA LYS A 185 -9.68 9.11 -15.31
C LYS A 185 -10.31 10.35 -14.65
N GLU A 186 -10.95 10.15 -13.50
CA GLU A 186 -11.57 11.17 -12.67
C GLU A 186 -10.60 12.09 -11.93
N ASN A 187 -9.38 11.62 -11.62
CA ASN A 187 -8.35 12.40 -10.92
C ASN A 187 -6.94 11.85 -11.18
N LEU A 188 -6.17 12.55 -12.02
CA LEU A 188 -4.81 12.16 -12.39
C LEU A 188 -3.75 12.50 -11.33
N HIS A 189 -4.09 13.33 -10.33
CA HIS A 189 -3.16 13.72 -9.27
C HIS A 189 -3.07 12.66 -8.16
N GLU A 190 -4.08 11.80 -8.00
CA GLU A 190 -4.14 10.82 -6.93
C GLU A 190 -3.65 9.43 -7.36
N ASN A 191 -2.73 8.87 -6.57
CA ASN A 191 -2.31 7.47 -6.72
C ASN A 191 -3.47 6.52 -6.38
N LEU A 192 -3.41 5.30 -6.92
CA LEU A 192 -4.28 4.21 -6.46
C LEU A 192 -4.03 3.94 -4.96
N GLN A 193 -4.99 4.29 -4.12
CA GLN A 193 -4.98 4.00 -2.69
C GLN A 193 -5.71 2.69 -2.41
N ARG A 194 -5.27 1.92 -1.41
CA ARG A 194 -6.02 0.77 -0.86
C ARG A 194 -6.47 -0.23 -1.94
N LEU A 195 -5.48 -0.84 -2.62
CA LEU A 195 -5.72 -1.96 -3.54
C LEU A 195 -6.69 -2.99 -2.94
N GLN A 196 -7.53 -3.61 -3.78
CA GLN A 196 -8.55 -4.55 -3.30
C GLN A 196 -7.91 -5.66 -2.45
N ARG A 197 -8.57 -6.01 -1.33
CA ARG A 197 -8.04 -6.98 -0.35
C ARG A 197 -7.55 -8.27 -1.02
N GLY A 198 -6.25 -8.54 -0.91
CA GLY A 198 -5.60 -9.72 -1.48
C GLY A 198 -4.83 -9.49 -2.78
N LEU A 199 -5.04 -8.36 -3.47
CA LEU A 199 -4.21 -7.96 -4.61
C LEU A 199 -2.90 -7.33 -4.10
N ARG A 200 -1.78 -7.91 -4.51
CA ARG A 200 -0.44 -7.34 -4.29
C ARG A 200 -0.09 -6.38 -5.42
N ALA A 201 0.63 -5.31 -5.11
CA ALA A 201 1.03 -4.30 -6.09
C ALA A 201 1.89 -4.93 -7.20
N GLU A 202 2.79 -5.83 -6.86
CA GLU A 202 3.67 -6.57 -7.77
C GLU A 202 2.88 -7.46 -8.76
N SER A 203 1.74 -8.01 -8.32
CA SER A 203 0.86 -8.79 -9.22
C SER A 203 0.08 -7.90 -10.18
N LEU A 204 -0.25 -6.67 -9.75
CA LEU A 204 -0.87 -5.67 -10.59
C LEU A 204 0.13 -5.03 -11.57
N GLU A 205 1.41 -4.88 -11.19
CA GLU A 205 2.50 -4.45 -12.09
C GLU A 205 2.68 -5.41 -13.27
N LEU A 206 2.66 -6.72 -13.01
CA LEU A 206 2.74 -7.74 -14.06
C LEU A 206 1.50 -7.73 -14.98
N ALA A 207 0.30 -7.54 -14.42
CA ALA A 207 -0.92 -7.43 -15.20
C ALA A 207 -0.91 -6.17 -16.09
N VAL A 208 -0.53 -5.02 -15.53
CA VAL A 208 -0.39 -3.75 -16.26
C VAL A 208 0.69 -3.83 -17.34
N ARG A 209 1.83 -4.52 -17.08
CA ARG A 209 2.85 -4.77 -18.10
C ARG A 209 2.27 -5.52 -19.30
N LYS A 210 1.59 -6.63 -19.04
CA LYS A 210 0.97 -7.43 -20.10
C LYS A 210 -0.06 -6.61 -20.88
N GLU A 211 -0.94 -5.89 -20.19
CA GLU A 211 -1.94 -5.02 -20.84
C GLU A 211 -1.29 -3.94 -21.72
N ILE A 212 -0.26 -3.24 -21.25
CA ILE A 212 0.46 -2.23 -22.06
C ILE A 212 1.08 -2.85 -23.31
N HIS A 213 1.69 -4.03 -23.19
CA HIS A 213 2.23 -4.75 -24.34
C HIS A 213 1.14 -5.15 -25.34
N ASP A 214 0.08 -5.81 -24.87
CA ASP A 214 -1.03 -6.29 -25.72
C ASP A 214 -1.75 -5.11 -26.40
N PHE A 215 -1.92 -3.98 -25.69
CA PHE A 215 -2.46 -2.74 -26.27
C PHE A 215 -1.53 -2.14 -27.32
N ALA A 216 -0.22 -2.10 -27.07
CA ALA A 216 0.74 -1.59 -28.06
C ALA A 216 0.72 -2.42 -29.35
N GLN A 217 0.61 -3.75 -29.27
CA GLN A 217 0.47 -4.62 -30.45
C GLN A 217 -0.78 -4.30 -31.27
N LEU A 218 -1.86 -3.80 -30.64
CA LEU A 218 -3.10 -3.39 -31.29
C LEU A 218 -3.07 -1.96 -31.85
N SER A 219 -2.09 -1.14 -31.47
CA SER A 219 -1.87 0.23 -31.95
C SER A 219 -0.44 0.44 -32.46
N GLU A 220 -0.05 -0.36 -33.45
CA GLU A 220 1.20 -0.18 -34.24
C GLU A 220 2.51 -0.13 -33.42
N ASN A 221 2.58 -0.89 -32.32
CA ASN A 221 3.67 -0.88 -31.33
C ASN A 221 3.79 0.45 -30.56
N VAL A 222 2.68 1.19 -30.40
CA VAL A 222 2.61 2.45 -29.65
C VAL A 222 1.60 2.32 -28.51
N TYR A 223 1.99 2.78 -27.32
CA TYR A 223 1.11 2.98 -26.18
C TYR A 223 1.14 4.45 -25.73
N TYR A 224 0.04 4.95 -25.15
CA TYR A 224 -0.12 6.36 -24.81
C TYR A 224 -0.06 6.62 -23.29
N VAL A 225 0.74 7.61 -22.90
CA VAL A 225 1.02 7.96 -21.50
C VAL A 225 0.94 9.46 -21.27
N TYR A 226 0.79 9.87 -20.01
CA TYR A 226 0.78 11.27 -19.60
C TYR A 226 2.07 11.64 -18.87
N ASN A 227 2.72 12.74 -19.26
CA ASN A 227 3.99 13.21 -18.70
C ASN A 227 3.83 14.44 -17.80
N ASP A 228 2.92 15.36 -18.11
CA ASP A 228 2.56 16.54 -17.31
C ASP A 228 1.03 16.62 -17.10
N ILE A 229 0.58 16.36 -15.88
CA ILE A 229 -0.83 16.43 -15.47
C ILE A 229 -1.31 17.86 -15.15
N GLU A 230 -0.40 18.84 -15.08
CA GLU A 230 -0.72 20.25 -14.85
C GLU A 230 -1.03 20.98 -16.18
N ARG A 231 -0.55 20.43 -17.31
CA ARG A 231 -0.60 21.08 -18.63
C ARG A 231 -0.88 20.08 -19.76
N LEU A 232 -2.12 19.61 -19.81
CA LEU A 232 -2.62 18.61 -20.78
C LEU A 232 -2.68 19.06 -22.26
N ARG A 233 -1.99 20.12 -22.68
CA ARG A 233 -2.07 20.61 -24.08
C ARG A 233 -1.35 19.72 -25.08
N ASP A 234 -0.22 19.15 -24.65
CA ASP A 234 0.69 18.36 -25.48
C ASP A 234 0.57 16.86 -25.11
N GLU A 235 -0.61 16.44 -24.62
CA GLU A 235 -0.87 15.12 -24.05
C GLU A 235 -2.05 14.39 -24.75
N PRO A 236 -2.07 13.05 -24.81
CA PRO A 236 -1.05 12.11 -24.31
C PRO A 236 0.16 11.96 -25.25
N HIS A 237 1.29 11.53 -24.71
CA HIS A 237 2.49 11.19 -25.47
C HIS A 237 2.49 9.73 -25.94
N ALA A 238 2.92 9.51 -27.18
CA ALA A 238 3.19 8.18 -27.73
C ALA A 238 4.53 7.61 -27.23
N VAL A 239 4.52 6.38 -26.72
CA VAL A 239 5.70 5.60 -26.33
C VAL A 239 5.72 4.31 -27.15
N ARG A 240 6.86 4.01 -27.77
CA ARG A 240 7.02 2.81 -28.61
C ARG A 240 7.38 1.60 -27.75
N VAL A 241 6.61 0.52 -27.88
CA VAL A 241 6.73 -0.74 -27.14
C VAL A 241 6.69 -1.87 -28.17
N GLN A 242 7.84 -2.48 -28.46
CA GLN A 242 7.99 -3.51 -29.49
C GLN A 242 7.90 -4.94 -28.93
N CYS A 243 8.30 -5.11 -27.68
CA CYS A 243 8.31 -6.39 -26.97
C CYS A 243 8.13 -6.17 -25.47
N GLU A 244 7.90 -7.24 -24.70
CA GLU A 244 7.66 -7.15 -23.26
C GLU A 244 8.88 -6.56 -22.51
N GLU A 245 10.10 -6.75 -23.02
CA GLU A 245 11.35 -6.21 -22.44
C GLU A 245 11.52 -4.68 -22.58
N ASP A 246 10.64 -4.00 -23.33
CA ASP A 246 10.53 -2.53 -23.32
C ASP A 246 9.77 -2.01 -22.07
N ILE A 247 9.25 -2.93 -21.25
CA ILE A 247 8.51 -2.66 -20.03
C ILE A 247 9.14 -3.43 -18.86
N GLN A 248 9.41 -2.77 -17.73
CA GLN A 248 9.94 -3.42 -16.53
C GLN A 248 9.07 -3.15 -15.30
N VAL A 249 8.94 -4.13 -14.41
CA VAL A 249 8.26 -3.97 -13.11
C VAL A 249 9.27 -3.62 -12.01
N THR A 250 8.80 -3.22 -10.81
CA THR A 250 9.70 -2.79 -9.73
C THR A 250 10.70 -3.88 -9.31
N GLU A 251 10.28 -5.15 -9.31
CA GLU A 251 11.14 -6.28 -8.95
C GLU A 251 12.32 -6.42 -9.93
N GLU A 252 12.09 -6.16 -11.22
CA GLU A 252 13.11 -6.28 -12.26
C GLU A 252 14.10 -5.11 -12.23
N VAL A 253 13.60 -3.89 -12.04
CA VAL A 253 14.42 -2.67 -11.91
C VAL A 253 15.26 -2.71 -10.64
N TYR A 254 14.64 -3.04 -9.50
CA TYR A 254 15.27 -2.89 -8.20
C TYR A 254 15.98 -4.15 -7.70
N ARG A 255 15.61 -5.37 -8.11
CA ARG A 255 16.37 -6.57 -7.69
C ARG A 255 17.66 -6.75 -8.50
N ARG A 256 17.68 -6.34 -9.78
CA ARG A 256 18.81 -6.55 -10.72
C ARG A 256 20.19 -6.08 -10.23
N PRO A 257 20.35 -4.99 -9.45
CA PRO A 257 21.64 -4.61 -8.88
C PRO A 257 22.30 -5.66 -7.99
N VAL A 258 21.58 -6.66 -7.48
CA VAL A 258 22.17 -7.77 -6.68
C VAL A 258 23.27 -8.53 -7.43
N PHE A 259 23.19 -8.60 -8.77
CA PHE A 259 24.20 -9.25 -9.61
C PHE A 259 25.51 -8.45 -9.72
N LEU A 260 25.47 -7.14 -9.43
CA LEU A 260 26.62 -6.23 -9.48
C LEU A 260 27.14 -5.89 -8.08
N LEU A 261 26.26 -5.95 -7.08
CA LEU A 261 26.52 -5.59 -5.68
C LEU A 261 25.96 -6.72 -4.78
N PRO A 262 26.75 -7.75 -4.43
CA PRO A 262 26.25 -8.89 -3.64
C PRO A 262 25.70 -8.51 -2.24
N SER A 263 26.15 -7.37 -1.71
CA SER A 263 25.67 -6.80 -0.44
C SER A 263 24.46 -5.85 -0.60
N TYR A 264 23.84 -5.81 -1.78
CA TYR A 264 22.63 -5.05 -2.05
C TYR A 264 21.39 -5.92 -1.86
N ARG A 265 20.33 -5.35 -1.28
CA ARG A 265 19.03 -6.02 -1.08
C ARG A 265 17.88 -5.11 -1.45
N TYR A 266 16.81 -5.71 -1.97
CA TYR A 266 15.56 -5.04 -2.31
C TYR A 266 14.38 -5.65 -1.55
N HIS A 267 13.54 -4.79 -0.97
CA HIS A 267 12.28 -5.17 -0.35
C HIS A 267 11.15 -4.21 -0.78
N ARG A 268 9.99 -4.76 -1.14
CA ARG A 268 8.73 -4.01 -1.27
C ARG A 268 8.06 -3.95 0.10
N LEU A 269 7.82 -2.74 0.59
CA LEU A 269 7.18 -2.47 1.89
C LEU A 269 6.03 -1.48 1.68
N PRO A 270 4.87 -1.91 1.17
CA PRO A 270 3.82 -1.00 0.71
C PRO A 270 3.21 -0.20 1.88
N LEU A 271 3.67 1.05 2.08
CA LEU A 271 3.15 1.94 3.11
C LEU A 271 1.98 2.77 2.56
N PRO A 272 0.92 3.00 3.36
CA PRO A 272 -0.24 3.75 2.91
C PRO A 272 0.12 5.21 2.67
N ALA A 273 -0.41 5.77 1.58
CA ALA A 273 -0.30 7.20 1.26
C ALA A 273 -0.89 8.08 2.36
N GLU A 274 -1.91 7.59 3.08
CA GLU A 274 -2.65 8.30 4.12
C GLU A 274 -2.85 7.46 5.39
N GLY A 275 -2.66 8.08 6.56
CA GLY A 275 -2.72 7.39 7.86
C GLY A 275 -1.43 6.63 8.23
N ALA A 276 -1.47 5.92 9.35
CA ALA A 276 -0.31 5.19 9.87
C ALA A 276 -0.06 3.84 9.15
N PRO A 277 1.16 3.27 9.24
CA PRO A 277 1.43 1.94 8.74
C PRO A 277 0.57 0.90 9.46
N LEU A 278 0.16 -0.14 8.73
CA LEU A 278 -0.53 -1.29 9.29
C LEU A 278 0.46 -2.16 10.08
N GLU A 279 -0.02 -2.87 11.09
CA GLU A 279 0.82 -3.79 11.90
C GLU A 279 1.51 -4.85 11.04
N GLU A 280 0.88 -5.31 9.96
CA GLU A 280 1.48 -6.24 8.99
C GLU A 280 2.67 -5.64 8.23
N GLN A 281 2.72 -4.32 8.07
CA GLN A 281 3.84 -3.60 7.45
C GLN A 281 4.98 -3.45 8.45
N PHE A 282 4.70 -3.18 9.72
CA PHE A 282 5.72 -3.26 10.78
C PHE A 282 6.29 -4.67 10.90
N ASP A 283 5.45 -5.72 10.93
CA ASP A 283 5.88 -7.12 10.92
C ASP A 283 6.73 -7.46 9.68
N ALA A 284 6.39 -6.91 8.51
CA ALA A 284 7.18 -7.09 7.30
C ALA A 284 8.54 -6.38 7.38
N PHE A 285 8.57 -5.13 7.85
CA PHE A 285 9.81 -4.39 8.06
C PHE A 285 10.74 -5.14 9.03
N ILE A 286 10.23 -5.58 10.18
CA ILE A 286 11.00 -6.38 11.15
C ILE A 286 11.54 -7.68 10.53
N ARG A 287 10.75 -8.37 9.68
CA ARG A 287 11.24 -9.56 8.96
C ARG A 287 12.45 -9.24 8.07
N PHE A 288 12.37 -8.17 7.29
CA PHE A 288 13.45 -7.73 6.40
C PHE A 288 14.71 -7.28 7.19
N LEU A 289 14.53 -6.65 8.35
CA LEU A 289 15.65 -6.35 9.28
C LEU A 289 16.32 -7.64 9.77
N ARG A 290 15.52 -8.66 10.16
CA ARG A 290 16.02 -9.96 10.63
C ARG A 290 16.79 -10.76 9.58
N GLU A 291 16.48 -10.56 8.30
CA GLU A 291 17.22 -11.17 7.20
C GLU A 291 18.67 -10.65 7.10
N SER A 292 18.97 -9.50 7.70
CA SER A 292 20.25 -8.77 7.58
C SER A 292 21.04 -8.84 8.91
N PRO A 293 21.99 -9.77 9.09
CA PRO A 293 22.65 -9.98 10.38
C PRO A 293 23.37 -8.74 10.91
N SER A 294 23.91 -7.91 10.00
CA SER A 294 24.54 -6.61 10.29
C SER A 294 23.63 -5.60 11.00
N LEU A 295 22.31 -5.80 11.00
CA LEU A 295 21.33 -4.95 11.71
C LEU A 295 20.92 -5.51 13.07
N LEU A 296 21.24 -6.76 13.39
CA LEU A 296 20.95 -7.40 14.69
C LEU A 296 22.22 -7.53 15.54
N LEU A 297 23.33 -7.93 14.92
CA LEU A 297 24.61 -8.15 15.56
C LEU A 297 25.47 -6.89 15.42
N ARG A 298 26.00 -6.42 16.55
CA ARG A 298 26.97 -5.32 16.57
C ARG A 298 28.36 -5.88 16.36
N ASP A 299 28.96 -5.57 15.21
CA ASP A 299 30.37 -5.83 14.94
C ASP A 299 31.14 -4.50 15.01
N PRO A 300 32.04 -4.30 15.98
CA PRO A 300 32.84 -3.08 16.10
C PRO A 300 33.66 -2.73 14.85
N GLY A 301 33.96 -3.71 13.98
CA GLY A 301 34.72 -3.51 12.75
C GLY A 301 33.87 -3.23 11.50
N ARG A 302 32.54 -3.29 11.57
CA ARG A 302 31.65 -3.18 10.40
C ARG A 302 30.55 -2.13 10.62
N PRO A 303 30.46 -1.07 9.79
CA PRO A 303 29.35 -0.13 9.88
C PRO A 303 28.03 -0.83 9.52
N PRO A 304 26.88 -0.39 10.10
CA PRO A 304 25.57 -0.92 9.71
C PRO A 304 25.29 -0.62 8.22
N PRO A 305 24.44 -1.43 7.57
CA PRO A 305 24.07 -1.21 6.18
C PRO A 305 23.36 0.14 5.99
N ALA A 306 23.53 0.73 4.80
CA ALA A 306 22.75 1.87 4.39
C ALA A 306 21.28 1.44 4.17
N LEU A 307 20.35 2.08 4.87
CA LEU A 307 18.92 1.87 4.69
C LEU A 307 18.37 2.95 3.75
N LEU A 308 18.04 2.59 2.52
CA LEU A 308 17.53 3.51 1.50
C LEU A 308 16.01 3.35 1.36
N PHE A 309 15.25 4.44 1.42
CA PHE A 309 13.78 4.43 1.35
C PHE A 309 13.28 5.26 0.16
N GLY A 310 12.42 4.67 -0.68
CA GLY A 310 11.91 5.30 -1.91
C GLY A 310 10.39 5.29 -1.99
N CYS A 311 9.77 6.46 -2.21
CA CYS A 311 8.35 6.59 -2.59
C CYS A 311 8.23 7.48 -3.85
N GLN A 312 7.02 7.83 -4.30
CA GLN A 312 6.85 8.66 -5.51
C GLN A 312 7.64 9.98 -5.44
N THR A 313 7.34 10.83 -4.46
CA THR A 313 7.94 12.18 -4.33
C THR A 313 9.13 12.23 -3.39
N GLY A 314 9.35 11.19 -2.59
CA GLY A 314 10.40 11.19 -1.57
C GLY A 314 10.06 11.99 -0.31
N VAL A 315 8.79 12.37 -0.11
CA VAL A 315 8.33 13.19 1.03
C VAL A 315 7.64 12.31 2.09
N GLY A 316 6.30 12.26 2.16
CA GLY A 316 5.56 11.74 3.32
C GLY A 316 5.92 10.31 3.74
N ARG A 317 5.72 9.32 2.86
CA ARG A 317 6.03 7.91 3.15
C ARG A 317 7.53 7.65 3.34
N THR A 318 8.38 8.39 2.62
CA THR A 318 9.83 8.29 2.77
C THR A 318 10.29 8.82 4.12
N ASN A 319 9.79 9.98 4.59
CA ASN A 319 10.12 10.52 5.92
C ASN A 319 9.69 9.59 7.05
N LEU A 320 8.48 9.01 6.94
CA LEU A 320 7.98 8.03 7.89
C LEU A 320 8.90 6.79 7.97
N ALA A 321 9.30 6.25 6.82
CA ALA A 321 10.19 5.09 6.75
C ALA A 321 11.64 5.41 7.16
N MET A 322 12.15 6.61 6.84
CA MET A 322 13.44 7.10 7.34
C MET A 322 13.43 7.25 8.87
N ALA A 323 12.33 7.74 9.47
CA ALA A 323 12.21 7.79 10.92
C ALA A 323 12.24 6.38 11.53
N MET A 324 11.53 5.41 10.96
CA MET A 324 11.58 4.00 11.36
C MET A 324 13.01 3.42 11.26
N GLY A 325 13.72 3.66 10.14
CA GLY A 325 15.11 3.23 9.96
C GLY A 325 16.09 3.92 10.92
N THR A 326 15.87 5.20 11.22
CA THR A 326 16.68 5.97 12.16
C THR A 326 16.53 5.44 13.59
N LEU A 327 15.30 5.11 14.01
CA LEU A 327 15.05 4.44 15.30
C LEU A 327 15.75 3.08 15.38
N VAL A 328 15.68 2.27 14.32
CA VAL A 328 16.40 0.98 14.26
C VAL A 328 17.92 1.17 14.39
N LEU A 329 18.51 2.13 13.69
CA LEU A 329 19.95 2.41 13.82
C LEU A 329 20.33 3.07 15.16
N HIS A 330 19.41 3.79 15.81
CA HIS A 330 19.59 4.29 17.17
C HIS A 330 19.73 3.13 18.16
N HIS A 331 18.81 2.16 18.11
CA HIS A 331 18.89 0.92 18.90
C HIS A 331 20.09 0.05 18.53
N HIS A 332 20.55 0.07 17.27
CA HIS A 332 21.78 -0.60 16.85
C HIS A 332 23.05 0.04 17.46
N ARG A 333 23.13 1.38 17.54
CA ARG A 333 24.25 2.07 18.21
C ARG A 333 24.22 1.86 19.73
N GLY A 334 23.03 1.94 20.33
CA GLY A 334 22.81 1.90 21.77
C GLY A 334 23.47 3.04 22.55
N ALA A 335 23.32 2.98 23.88
CA ALA A 335 23.63 4.07 24.79
C ALA A 335 25.13 4.47 24.91
N ALA A 336 26.04 3.78 24.23
CA ALA A 336 27.49 4.04 24.31
C ALA A 336 27.95 5.23 23.44
N GLN A 337 27.17 5.62 22.44
CA GLN A 337 27.37 6.88 21.70
C GLN A 337 26.34 7.89 22.17
N LYS A 338 26.81 9.03 22.68
CA LYS A 338 25.96 10.15 23.11
C LYS A 338 25.11 10.58 21.90
N PRO A 339 23.79 10.76 22.04
CA PRO A 339 22.95 11.04 20.89
C PRO A 339 23.22 12.43 20.32
N ASP A 340 23.91 12.50 19.18
CA ASP A 340 23.87 13.65 18.26
C ASP A 340 22.53 13.67 17.48
N LEU A 341 21.44 13.34 18.17
CA LEU A 341 20.11 13.73 17.75
C LEU A 341 19.98 15.22 18.06
N PRO A 342 19.58 16.08 17.09
CA PRO A 342 19.35 17.48 17.38
C PRO A 342 18.38 17.60 18.55
N HIS A 343 18.81 18.18 19.68
CA HIS A 343 17.89 18.45 20.78
C HIS A 343 16.80 19.39 20.25
N PRO A 344 15.53 18.96 20.18
CA PRO A 344 14.46 19.85 19.75
C PRO A 344 14.39 21.03 20.73
N PRO A 345 14.03 22.24 20.27
CA PRO A 345 13.75 23.34 21.19
C PRO A 345 12.70 22.86 22.20
N LYS A 346 12.90 23.19 23.48
CA LYS A 346 12.03 22.73 24.59
C LYS A 346 10.57 23.11 24.30
N THR A 347 9.80 22.16 23.78
CA THR A 347 8.36 22.33 23.53
C THR A 347 7.69 22.77 24.81
N SER A 348 6.89 23.82 24.76
CA SER A 348 6.31 24.36 26.00
C SER A 348 5.34 23.33 26.62
N PRO A 349 5.16 23.32 27.95
CA PRO A 349 4.22 22.39 28.59
C PRO A 349 2.76 22.52 28.11
N ARG A 350 2.41 23.60 27.39
CA ARG A 350 1.06 23.83 26.85
C ARG A 350 0.79 23.15 25.51
N ASP A 351 1.83 22.66 24.82
CA ASP A 351 1.72 22.19 23.43
C ASP A 351 1.68 20.65 23.30
N ARG A 352 1.59 19.92 24.42
CA ARG A 352 1.57 18.46 24.42
C ARG A 352 0.20 17.91 24.03
N LEU A 353 0.18 17.13 22.96
CA LEU A 353 -0.99 16.35 22.53
C LEU A 353 -1.39 15.38 23.64
N ARG A 354 -2.67 15.37 24.00
CA ARG A 354 -3.20 14.67 25.19
C ARG A 354 -2.97 13.17 25.12
N VAL A 355 -3.16 12.56 23.94
CA VAL A 355 -2.90 11.12 23.74
C VAL A 355 -1.43 10.75 24.02
N ILE A 356 -0.50 11.66 23.70
CA ILE A 356 0.95 11.47 23.91
C ILE A 356 1.32 11.69 25.37
N GLN A 357 0.71 12.69 26.04
CA GLN A 357 0.91 12.91 27.47
C GLN A 357 0.41 11.70 28.28
N THR A 358 -0.75 11.12 27.94
CA THR A 358 -1.25 9.89 28.59
C THR A 358 -0.33 8.68 28.34
N PHE A 359 0.26 8.56 27.15
CA PHE A 359 1.30 7.55 26.90
C PHE A 359 2.53 7.73 27.82
N VAL A 360 3.03 8.97 27.96
CA VAL A 360 4.20 9.28 28.80
C VAL A 360 3.96 8.97 30.27
N GLU A 361 2.75 9.21 30.78
CA GLU A 361 2.36 8.91 32.17
C GLU A 361 2.18 7.40 32.42
N MET A 362 1.80 6.65 31.39
CA MET A 362 1.48 5.23 31.47
C MET A 362 2.70 4.31 31.29
N VAL A 363 3.65 4.68 30.42
CA VAL A 363 4.76 3.80 30.00
C VAL A 363 6.06 4.13 30.75
N PRO A 364 6.76 3.14 31.35
CA PRO A 364 8.07 3.36 31.96
C PRO A 364 9.06 3.95 30.95
N LYS A 365 9.74 5.05 31.32
CA LYS A 365 10.59 5.86 30.43
C LYS A 365 9.86 6.44 29.21
N GLY A 366 8.53 6.56 29.22
CA GLY A 366 7.74 7.06 28.10
C GLY A 366 8.21 8.42 27.56
N GLN A 367 8.65 9.33 28.44
CA GLN A 367 9.24 10.62 28.05
C GLN A 367 10.50 10.45 27.18
N GLN A 368 11.40 9.51 27.54
CA GLN A 368 12.60 9.20 26.75
C GLN A 368 12.23 8.60 25.38
N ILE A 369 11.28 7.66 25.35
CA ILE A 369 10.81 7.01 24.12
C ILE A 369 10.23 8.04 23.13
N VAL A 370 9.50 9.05 23.63
CA VAL A 370 8.97 10.16 22.83
C VAL A 370 10.09 11.09 22.35
N GLU A 371 11.07 11.44 23.21
CA GLU A 371 12.21 12.29 22.84
C GLU A 371 13.11 11.66 21.76
N GLU A 372 13.31 10.35 21.79
CA GLU A 372 14.02 9.61 20.74
C GLU A 372 13.28 9.62 19.41
N VAL A 373 11.94 9.52 19.41
CA VAL A 373 11.10 9.65 18.21
C VAL A 373 11.13 11.06 17.67
N ASP A 374 11.03 12.07 18.53
CA ASP A 374 11.19 13.47 18.17
C ASP A 374 12.54 13.74 17.50
N GLY A 375 13.63 13.21 18.07
CA GLY A 375 14.96 13.29 17.47
C GLY A 375 15.08 12.58 16.12
N ALA A 376 14.44 11.41 15.97
CA ALA A 376 14.43 10.66 14.71
C ALA A 376 13.64 11.40 13.60
N ILE A 377 12.50 12.02 13.96
CA ILE A 377 11.71 12.88 13.05
C ILE A 377 12.52 14.13 12.66
N ALA A 378 13.10 14.83 13.63
CA ALA A 378 13.93 16.01 13.38
C ALA A 378 15.19 15.70 12.53
N SER A 379 15.71 14.48 12.61
CA SER A 379 16.80 14.02 11.75
C SER A 379 16.37 13.80 10.29
N CYS A 380 15.07 13.66 10.02
CA CYS A 380 14.50 13.40 8.70
C CYS A 380 13.63 14.56 8.15
N SER A 381 13.45 15.65 8.91
CA SER A 381 12.40 16.65 8.67
C SER A 381 12.64 17.60 7.48
N GLU A 382 13.81 17.54 6.83
CA GLU A 382 14.23 18.42 5.72
C GLU A 382 13.17 18.66 4.63
N MET A 383 12.40 17.61 4.29
CA MET A 383 11.33 17.70 3.29
C MET A 383 9.93 17.90 3.87
N HIS A 384 9.70 17.51 5.13
CA HIS A 384 8.38 17.54 5.79
C HIS A 384 8.53 17.13 7.27
N ASP A 385 8.26 18.07 8.18
CA ASP A 385 8.15 17.74 9.60
C ASP A 385 6.75 17.19 9.91
N MET A 386 6.69 15.91 10.27
CA MET A 386 5.42 15.23 10.57
C MET A 386 4.76 15.75 11.85
N LYS A 387 5.50 16.36 12.77
CA LYS A 387 4.96 16.86 14.03
C LYS A 387 4.40 18.26 13.85
N GLU A 388 5.12 19.15 13.18
CA GLU A 388 4.60 20.47 12.80
C GLU A 388 3.34 20.36 11.93
N ALA A 389 3.27 19.36 11.04
CA ALA A 389 2.08 19.07 10.25
C ALA A 389 0.81 18.83 11.12
N ILE A 390 0.93 18.14 12.26
CA ILE A 390 -0.19 17.92 13.20
C ILE A 390 -0.68 19.27 13.73
N TYR A 391 0.24 20.13 14.19
CA TYR A 391 -0.09 21.44 14.74
C TYR A 391 -0.64 22.39 13.68
N GLU A 392 -0.10 22.37 12.45
CA GLU A 392 -0.64 23.12 11.33
C GLU A 392 -2.07 22.73 10.98
N TYR A 393 -2.36 21.43 10.86
CA TYR A 393 -3.72 20.97 10.55
C TYR A 393 -4.68 21.25 11.70
N LYS A 394 -4.26 21.10 12.96
CA LYS A 394 -5.05 21.46 14.14
C LYS A 394 -5.35 22.97 14.18
N LYS A 395 -4.35 23.82 13.95
CA LYS A 395 -4.52 25.28 13.88
C LYS A 395 -5.42 25.71 12.72
N LYS A 396 -5.29 25.07 11.55
CA LYS A 396 -6.19 25.29 10.40
C LYS A 396 -7.62 24.88 10.74
N LEU A 397 -7.83 23.74 11.41
CA LEU A 397 -9.13 23.28 11.88
C LEU A 397 -9.78 24.25 12.89
N GLU A 398 -9.04 24.66 13.91
CA GLU A 398 -9.50 25.59 14.95
C GLU A 398 -9.78 27.00 14.40
N GLY A 399 -9.11 27.41 13.33
CA GLY A 399 -9.33 28.69 12.64
C GLY A 399 -10.57 28.75 11.73
N ILE A 400 -11.26 27.64 11.45
CA ILE A 400 -12.45 27.65 10.59
C ILE A 400 -13.68 28.07 11.40
N GLY A 401 -14.11 29.32 11.24
CA GLY A 401 -15.37 29.82 11.76
C GLY A 401 -16.58 29.09 11.16
N GLU A 402 -16.94 29.43 9.93
CA GLU A 402 -18.03 28.79 9.18
C GLU A 402 -17.51 27.60 8.36
N ASP A 403 -18.24 26.49 8.35
CA ASP A 403 -17.86 25.29 7.61
C ASP A 403 -18.41 25.34 6.19
N TYR A 404 -17.52 25.54 5.21
CA TYR A 404 -17.83 25.50 3.79
C TYR A 404 -17.41 24.15 3.19
N GLN A 405 -18.06 23.77 2.08
CA GLN A 405 -17.75 22.50 1.41
C GLN A 405 -16.65 22.65 0.36
N ILE A 406 -15.67 21.74 0.39
CA ILE A 406 -14.70 21.51 -0.68
C ILE A 406 -15.01 20.15 -1.29
N GLN A 407 -15.29 20.12 -2.59
CA GLN A 407 -15.59 18.88 -3.35
C GLN A 407 -16.70 18.01 -2.71
N GLY A 408 -17.72 18.63 -2.11
CA GLY A 408 -18.82 17.93 -1.42
C GLY A 408 -18.47 17.39 -0.03
N SER A 409 -17.26 17.63 0.47
CA SER A 409 -16.81 17.30 1.83
C SER A 409 -16.71 18.55 2.70
N SER A 410 -16.96 18.41 4.00
CA SER A 410 -16.76 19.50 4.98
C SER A 410 -15.28 19.86 5.07
N THR A 411 -14.95 21.16 5.05
CA THR A 411 -13.57 21.63 5.22
C THR A 411 -13.06 21.29 6.62
N LYS A 412 -13.95 21.37 7.63
CA LYS A 412 -13.62 20.91 9.00
C LYS A 412 -13.35 19.40 9.04
N GLU A 413 -14.14 18.58 8.36
CA GLU A 413 -13.90 17.12 8.30
C GLU A 413 -12.57 16.80 7.58
N TYR A 414 -12.25 17.50 6.49
CA TYR A 414 -10.96 17.34 5.80
C TYR A 414 -9.77 17.61 6.73
N PHE A 415 -9.73 18.78 7.41
CA PHE A 415 -8.62 19.09 8.31
C PHE A 415 -8.61 18.23 9.58
N LEU A 416 -9.77 17.80 10.09
CA LEU A 416 -9.86 16.82 11.17
C LEU A 416 -9.24 15.49 10.76
N GLN A 417 -9.62 14.94 9.60
CA GLN A 417 -9.05 13.70 9.08
C GLN A 417 -7.53 13.81 8.90
N ARG A 418 -7.03 14.93 8.35
CA ARG A 418 -5.59 15.18 8.16
C ARG A 418 -4.82 15.29 9.48
N THR A 419 -5.41 15.93 10.48
CA THR A 419 -4.86 16.00 11.85
C THR A 419 -4.76 14.61 12.47
N LEU A 420 -5.85 13.83 12.42
CA LEU A 420 -5.90 12.47 12.97
C LEU A 420 -4.94 11.52 12.27
N GLN A 421 -4.85 11.54 10.93
CA GLN A 421 -3.92 10.71 10.16
C GLN A 421 -2.45 11.02 10.48
N SER A 422 -2.12 12.31 10.70
CA SER A 422 -0.76 12.74 11.04
C SER A 422 -0.40 12.33 12.48
N LEU A 423 -1.34 12.47 13.41
CA LEU A 423 -1.18 12.02 14.79
C LEU A 423 -1.13 10.48 14.90
N GLU A 424 -1.88 9.77 14.07
CA GLU A 424 -1.81 8.30 14.02
C GLU A 424 -0.39 7.84 13.64
N ARG A 425 0.22 8.45 12.62
CA ARG A 425 1.62 8.18 12.22
C ARG A 425 2.59 8.43 13.36
N TYR A 426 2.47 9.56 14.05
CA TYR A 426 3.33 9.92 15.16
C TYR A 426 3.18 8.95 16.35
N PHE A 427 1.93 8.60 16.71
CA PHE A 427 1.66 7.62 17.76
C PHE A 427 2.21 6.22 17.42
N TYR A 428 2.10 5.77 16.16
CA TYR A 428 2.70 4.49 15.77
C TYR A 428 4.23 4.52 15.74
N LEU A 429 4.89 5.65 15.48
CA LEU A 429 6.34 5.77 15.67
C LEU A 429 6.74 5.63 17.15
N ILE A 430 5.92 6.17 18.07
CA ILE A 430 6.11 6.02 19.52
C ILE A 430 5.88 4.57 19.97
N ALA A 431 4.79 3.94 19.53
CA ALA A 431 4.53 2.53 19.78
C ALA A 431 5.63 1.62 19.18
N PHE A 432 6.13 1.95 17.98
CA PHE A 432 7.24 1.25 17.34
C PHE A 432 8.56 1.43 18.11
N ASN A 433 8.88 2.63 18.58
CA ASN A 433 10.09 2.82 19.40
C ASN A 433 9.97 2.08 20.74
N TYR A 434 8.80 2.08 21.38
CA TYR A 434 8.56 1.28 22.58
C TYR A 434 8.75 -0.23 22.31
N TYR A 435 8.21 -0.74 21.19
CA TYR A 435 8.50 -2.09 20.71
C TYR A 435 9.99 -2.35 20.51
N LEU A 436 10.76 -1.40 19.94
CA LEU A 436 12.21 -1.55 19.78
C LEU A 436 12.93 -1.66 21.13
N HIS A 437 12.59 -0.83 22.13
CA HIS A 437 13.18 -0.92 23.48
C HIS A 437 13.04 -2.31 24.09
N GLU A 438 11.89 -2.97 23.90
CA GLU A 438 11.67 -4.33 24.43
C GLU A 438 12.22 -5.44 23.53
N GLN A 439 12.02 -5.35 22.21
CA GLN A 439 12.20 -6.48 21.29
C GLN A 439 13.51 -6.42 20.51
N TYR A 440 14.16 -5.26 20.36
CA TYR A 440 15.46 -5.17 19.70
C TYR A 440 16.55 -5.97 20.46
N PRO A 441 16.69 -5.88 21.81
CA PRO A 441 17.64 -6.70 22.56
C PRO A 441 17.34 -8.20 22.52
N LEU A 442 16.07 -8.57 22.22
CA LEU A 442 15.60 -9.95 22.11
C LEU A 442 15.64 -10.50 20.69
N GLY A 443 16.28 -9.80 19.74
CA GLY A 443 16.36 -10.22 18.34
C GLY A 443 15.01 -10.32 17.63
N PHE A 444 14.03 -9.51 18.07
CA PHE A 444 12.65 -9.50 17.60
C PHE A 444 11.93 -10.85 17.76
N ALA A 445 11.98 -11.40 18.98
CA ALA A 445 11.31 -12.64 19.36
C ALA A 445 9.78 -12.60 19.16
N LEU A 446 9.15 -11.45 19.44
CA LEU A 446 7.76 -11.17 19.07
C LEU A 446 7.69 -10.28 17.84
N SER A 447 6.69 -10.52 16.98
CA SER A 447 6.31 -9.58 15.91
C SER A 447 5.62 -8.36 16.50
N PHE A 448 5.59 -7.24 15.77
CA PHE A 448 4.96 -6.00 16.22
C PHE A 448 3.46 -6.19 16.50
N SER A 449 2.75 -6.89 15.61
CA SER A 449 1.32 -7.22 15.80
C SER A 449 1.06 -8.02 17.09
N ARG A 450 1.87 -9.06 17.35
CA ARG A 450 1.78 -9.90 18.55
C ARG A 450 2.14 -9.15 19.83
N TRP A 451 3.06 -8.18 19.72
CA TRP A 451 3.45 -7.31 20.82
C TRP A 451 2.37 -6.25 21.12
N MET A 452 1.77 -5.64 20.10
CA MET A 452 0.61 -4.74 20.24
C MET A 452 -0.58 -5.44 20.90
N CYS A 453 -0.84 -6.71 20.55
CA CYS A 453 -1.85 -7.54 21.22
C CYS A 453 -1.59 -7.77 22.72
N ARG A 454 -0.33 -7.63 23.20
CA ARG A 454 0.02 -7.69 24.63
C ARG A 454 -0.04 -6.33 25.34
N HIS A 455 -0.22 -5.26 24.58
CA HIS A 455 -0.30 -3.87 25.04
C HIS A 455 -1.66 -3.25 24.68
N PRO A 456 -2.79 -3.82 25.19
CA PRO A 456 -4.15 -3.40 24.82
C PRO A 456 -4.47 -1.94 25.18
N GLU A 457 -3.75 -1.34 26.11
CA GLU A 457 -3.80 0.08 26.45
C GLU A 457 -3.36 0.99 25.29
N LEU A 458 -2.43 0.55 24.42
CA LEU A 458 -2.05 1.31 23.21
C LEU A 458 -3.21 1.38 22.20
N TYR A 459 -3.99 0.30 22.07
CA TYR A 459 -5.22 0.33 21.26
C TYR A 459 -6.29 1.25 21.85
N ARG A 460 -6.40 1.35 23.19
CA ARG A 460 -7.32 2.28 23.85
C ARG A 460 -6.92 3.73 23.58
N LEU A 461 -5.64 4.07 23.75
CA LEU A 461 -5.13 5.40 23.41
C LEU A 461 -5.38 5.78 21.94
N GLN A 462 -5.17 4.84 21.00
CA GLN A 462 -5.53 5.07 19.60
C GLN A 462 -7.04 5.32 19.42
N ALA A 463 -7.91 4.54 20.07
CA ALA A 463 -9.36 4.71 19.94
C ALA A 463 -9.86 6.05 20.52
N GLU A 464 -9.22 6.54 21.59
CA GLU A 464 -9.57 7.78 22.29
C GLU A 464 -8.91 9.03 21.70
N MET A 465 -8.04 8.89 20.69
CA MET A 465 -7.29 9.96 20.04
C MET A 465 -8.20 11.12 19.54
N ASN A 466 -9.34 10.81 18.92
CA ASN A 466 -10.28 11.82 18.45
C ASN A 466 -10.96 12.59 19.60
N ALA A 467 -11.30 11.91 20.70
CA ALA A 467 -11.91 12.54 21.87
C ALA A 467 -10.89 13.37 22.68
N SER A 468 -9.63 12.95 22.68
CA SER A 468 -8.56 13.57 23.47
C SER A 468 -8.03 14.87 22.88
N GLU A 469 -8.02 14.99 21.54
CA GLU A 469 -7.45 16.15 20.83
C GLU A 469 -8.46 17.23 20.45
N LEU A 470 -9.76 16.92 20.46
CA LEU A 470 -10.83 17.90 20.27
C LEU A 470 -10.97 18.76 21.54
N THR A 471 -10.27 19.88 21.58
CA THR A 471 -10.40 20.89 22.63
C THR A 471 -11.83 21.47 22.63
N VAL A 472 -12.70 20.98 23.51
CA VAL A 472 -14.08 21.48 23.62
C VAL A 472 -14.08 22.83 24.36
N THR A 473 -13.96 23.92 23.61
CA THR A 473 -14.32 25.25 24.12
C THR A 473 -15.85 25.35 24.23
N GLY A 474 -16.35 25.99 25.28
CA GLY A 474 -17.80 26.10 25.53
C GLY A 474 -18.58 26.71 24.37
N ASP A 475 -17.94 27.63 23.63
CA ASP A 475 -18.43 28.26 22.41
C ASP A 475 -18.84 27.27 21.30
N LEU A 476 -18.16 26.12 21.17
CA LEU A 476 -18.47 25.11 20.15
C LEU A 476 -19.68 24.25 20.52
N VAL A 477 -20.04 24.21 21.82
CA VAL A 477 -21.26 23.57 22.33
C VAL A 477 -22.44 24.53 22.24
N THR A 478 -22.26 25.79 22.63
CA THR A 478 -23.34 26.80 22.60
C THR A 478 -23.76 27.19 21.17
N LYS A 479 -22.86 27.11 20.19
CA LYS A 479 -23.15 27.32 18.76
C LYS A 479 -23.74 26.08 18.05
N GLY A 480 -24.04 25.00 18.78
CA GLY A 480 -24.66 23.79 18.24
C GLY A 480 -23.77 22.95 17.29
N THR A 481 -22.50 23.34 17.09
CA THR A 481 -21.56 22.68 16.18
C THR A 481 -21.09 21.32 16.72
N ARG A 482 -21.14 21.11 18.04
CA ARG A 482 -20.94 19.82 18.70
C ARG A 482 -22.01 19.61 19.79
N VAL A 483 -22.50 18.39 19.92
CA VAL A 483 -23.45 17.99 20.97
C VAL A 483 -22.72 17.15 22.01
N LEU A 484 -22.93 17.45 23.29
CA LEU A 484 -22.44 16.63 24.40
C LEU A 484 -23.22 15.31 24.46
N VAL A 485 -22.55 14.19 24.17
CA VAL A 485 -23.11 12.84 24.32
C VAL A 485 -22.56 12.21 25.59
N SER A 486 -23.40 12.11 26.63
CA SER A 486 -23.04 11.47 27.89
C SER A 486 -23.06 9.95 27.77
N THR A 487 -21.91 9.30 27.94
CA THR A 487 -21.77 7.85 27.98
C THR A 487 -21.90 7.31 29.41
N ARG A 488 -23.10 7.42 30.01
CA ARG A 488 -23.47 6.68 31.23
C ARG A 488 -24.77 5.90 31.03
N PRO A 489 -24.76 4.56 31.16
CA PRO A 489 -25.99 3.78 31.17
C PRO A 489 -26.69 3.91 32.53
N GLY A 490 -27.92 4.42 32.53
CA GLY A 490 -28.91 4.17 33.59
C GLY A 490 -28.73 4.92 34.92
N CYS A 491 -29.21 6.16 34.97
CA CYS A 491 -29.96 6.64 36.14
C CYS A 491 -31.37 7.01 35.67
N ARG A 492 -32.40 6.31 36.16
CA ARG A 492 -33.80 6.75 36.05
C ARG A 492 -34.10 7.69 37.22
N ASP A 493 -34.90 8.70 36.95
CA ASP A 493 -35.36 9.66 37.96
C ASP A 493 -36.12 8.97 39.09
N LEU A 494 -35.71 9.22 40.33
CA LEU A 494 -36.54 9.00 41.52
C LEU A 494 -37.27 10.29 41.86
N ALA A 495 -38.33 10.58 41.11
CA ALA A 495 -39.31 11.59 41.48
C ALA A 495 -40.30 11.02 42.50
N GLY A 496 -40.02 11.22 43.79
CA GLY A 496 -40.94 10.99 44.91
C GLY A 496 -40.83 12.18 45.86
N GLY A 497 -41.80 13.08 45.84
CA GLY A 497 -41.63 14.43 46.42
C GLY A 497 -42.36 14.67 47.74
N SER A 498 -42.16 15.87 48.30
CA SER A 498 -43.09 16.50 49.24
C SER A 498 -42.89 18.02 49.25
N SER A 499 -44.01 18.74 49.23
CA SER A 499 -44.22 20.20 49.28
C SER A 499 -43.52 20.99 50.38
N SER A 500 -43.07 22.23 50.07
CA SER A 500 -43.57 23.48 50.69
C SER A 500 -42.89 24.75 50.14
N SER A 501 -43.68 25.72 49.67
CA SER A 501 -43.27 27.10 49.31
C SER A 501 -43.49 28.06 50.51
N PRO A 502 -43.34 29.41 50.41
CA PRO A 502 -42.66 30.27 49.41
C PRO A 502 -41.71 31.34 50.02
N GLY A 503 -41.04 32.14 49.17
CA GLY A 503 -40.28 33.34 49.60
C GLY A 503 -40.08 34.37 48.47
N ASN A 504 -40.65 35.57 48.63
CA ASN A 504 -40.71 36.70 47.67
C ASN A 504 -39.37 37.18 47.06
N GLY A 505 -39.42 37.83 45.88
CA GLY A 505 -38.28 38.65 45.40
C GLY A 505 -38.26 39.14 43.94
N THR A 506 -39.33 39.78 43.46
CA THR A 506 -39.43 40.59 42.21
C THR A 506 -38.16 40.98 41.42
N VAL A 507 -38.17 40.68 40.11
CA VAL A 507 -37.54 41.49 39.04
C VAL A 507 -38.57 41.65 37.90
N PRO A 508 -38.85 42.88 37.39
CA PRO A 508 -39.77 43.11 36.27
C PRO A 508 -39.05 43.19 34.91
N GLY A 509 -39.75 42.92 33.80
CA GLY A 509 -39.25 43.33 32.47
C GLY A 509 -39.66 42.50 31.23
N CYS A 510 -40.93 42.60 30.82
CA CYS A 510 -41.39 42.56 29.41
C CYS A 510 -40.97 41.40 28.46
N SER A 511 -41.84 40.38 28.38
CA SER A 511 -42.29 39.74 27.11
C SER A 511 -43.10 40.73 26.22
N PRO A 512 -43.62 40.44 24.99
CA PRO A 512 -43.77 39.14 24.29
C PRO A 512 -43.40 39.12 22.78
N SER A 513 -43.36 37.96 22.09
CA SER A 513 -44.47 37.42 21.25
C SER A 513 -44.05 36.02 20.73
N LYS A 514 -44.83 34.94 20.95
CA LYS A 514 -45.88 34.34 20.07
C LYS A 514 -45.40 34.18 18.60
N ILE A 515 -45.54 33.01 17.94
CA ILE A 515 -46.77 32.22 17.71
C ILE A 515 -46.50 30.69 17.64
N PHE A 516 -47.52 29.90 18.00
CA PHE A 516 -47.59 28.41 17.93
C PHE A 516 -48.08 27.90 16.56
N GLY A 517 -47.78 26.64 16.21
CA GLY A 517 -48.59 25.89 15.22
C GLY A 517 -48.00 24.56 14.72
N GLY A 518 -48.72 23.45 14.92
CA GLY A 518 -48.48 22.18 14.21
C GLY A 518 -48.23 20.94 15.07
N VAL A 519 -49.28 20.37 15.66
CA VAL A 519 -49.27 18.98 16.18
C VAL A 519 -49.99 18.08 15.17
N GLY A 520 -49.42 16.91 14.88
CA GLY A 520 -50.06 15.84 14.09
C GLY A 520 -49.80 14.48 14.75
N GLU A 521 -50.83 13.66 14.90
CA GLU A 521 -50.82 12.49 15.77
C GLU A 521 -50.34 11.18 15.11
N ALA A 522 -49.65 10.37 15.94
CA ALA A 522 -49.71 8.92 16.08
C ALA A 522 -49.93 7.97 14.87
N ARG A 523 -49.03 6.98 14.73
CA ARG A 523 -49.31 5.53 15.05
C ARG A 523 -48.14 4.60 14.68
N GLY A 524 -47.94 3.55 15.48
CA GLY A 524 -47.38 2.25 15.02
C GLY A 524 -45.86 2.03 15.13
N PHE A 525 -45.41 1.49 16.26
CA PHE A 525 -44.17 0.71 16.35
C PHE A 525 -44.46 -0.79 16.22
N PRO A 526 -43.60 -1.53 15.52
CA PRO A 526 -43.10 -2.79 16.05
C PRO A 526 -41.59 -2.70 16.32
N PHE A 527 -41.16 -3.28 17.44
CA PHE A 527 -39.75 -3.34 17.83
C PHE A 527 -38.94 -4.20 16.84
N VAL A 528 -37.91 -3.63 16.23
CA VAL A 528 -36.80 -4.37 15.61
C VAL A 528 -35.50 -3.81 16.19
N GLY A 529 -34.66 -4.67 16.76
CA GLY A 529 -33.47 -4.25 17.50
C GLY A 529 -32.46 -3.53 16.61
N GLN A 530 -32.21 -2.24 16.89
CA GLN A 530 -31.12 -1.50 16.28
C GLN A 530 -29.84 -1.64 17.10
N VAL A 531 -28.80 -2.19 16.45
CA VAL A 531 -27.41 -2.01 16.88
C VAL A 531 -27.05 -0.54 16.72
N LEU A 532 -26.75 0.14 17.83
CA LEU A 532 -26.37 1.56 17.81
C LEU A 532 -25.00 1.74 17.13
N SER A 533 -25.04 2.24 15.90
CA SER A 533 -23.87 2.65 15.13
C SER A 533 -23.32 3.97 15.69
N LEU A 534 -22.24 3.90 16.48
CA LEU A 534 -21.41 5.07 16.74
C LEU A 534 -20.84 5.59 15.40
N GLY A 535 -20.89 6.92 15.22
CA GLY A 535 -20.39 7.60 14.02
C GLY A 535 -18.86 7.56 13.96
N VAL A 536 -18.33 6.45 13.47
CA VAL A 536 -16.92 6.26 13.12
C VAL A 536 -16.83 6.00 11.62
N SER A 537 -15.87 6.65 10.94
CA SER A 537 -15.65 6.46 9.50
C SER A 537 -15.60 4.97 9.15
N ARG A 538 -16.42 4.56 8.15
CA ARG A 538 -16.62 3.15 7.74
C ARG A 538 -15.33 2.40 7.34
N SER A 539 -14.20 3.10 7.21
CA SER A 539 -12.90 2.53 6.88
C SER A 539 -12.22 1.75 8.02
N VAL A 540 -12.57 1.98 9.29
CA VAL A 540 -11.81 1.41 10.45
C VAL A 540 -12.38 0.09 10.99
N LEU A 541 -13.69 -0.17 10.84
CA LEU A 541 -14.36 -1.30 11.52
C LEU A 541 -14.09 -2.69 10.89
N GLY A 542 -13.90 -2.77 9.57
CA GLY A 542 -14.09 -4.02 8.80
C GLY A 542 -13.11 -5.18 9.09
N SER A 543 -11.99 -4.91 9.76
CA SER A 543 -11.06 -5.96 10.23
C SER A 543 -10.93 -5.99 11.76
N ARG A 544 -10.96 -4.81 12.41
CA ARG A 544 -10.68 -4.67 13.85
C ARG A 544 -11.81 -5.22 14.74
N VAL A 545 -13.08 -5.17 14.29
CA VAL A 545 -14.22 -5.73 15.03
C VAL A 545 -14.15 -7.26 15.14
N ARG A 546 -13.58 -7.96 14.16
CA ARG A 546 -13.48 -9.44 14.18
C ARG A 546 -12.49 -9.94 15.24
N VAL A 547 -11.39 -9.22 15.49
CA VAL A 547 -10.42 -9.60 16.54
C VAL A 547 -11.06 -9.45 17.92
N LEU A 548 -11.79 -8.35 18.16
CA LEU A 548 -12.51 -8.14 19.42
C LEU A 548 -13.64 -9.16 19.62
N LEU A 549 -14.40 -9.51 18.58
CA LEU A 549 -15.43 -10.55 18.64
C LEU A 549 -14.84 -11.95 18.87
N ALA A 550 -13.71 -12.29 18.24
CA ALA A 550 -13.02 -13.56 18.46
C ALA A 550 -12.47 -13.66 19.89
N PHE A 551 -11.97 -12.55 20.45
CA PHE A 551 -11.52 -12.46 21.84
C PHE A 551 -12.69 -12.69 22.83
N LEU A 552 -13.84 -12.03 22.61
CA LEU A 552 -15.04 -12.24 23.43
C LEU A 552 -15.61 -13.66 23.32
N ALA A 553 -15.56 -14.28 22.14
CA ALA A 553 -15.94 -15.68 21.95
C ALA A 553 -14.99 -16.65 22.68
N GLY A 554 -13.69 -16.33 22.75
CA GLY A 554 -12.69 -17.11 23.48
C GLY A 554 -12.78 -17.01 25.00
N MET A 555 -13.42 -15.96 25.55
CA MET A 555 -13.59 -15.75 26.99
C MET A 555 -14.91 -16.31 27.56
N GLY A 556 -15.73 -16.98 26.75
CA GLY A 556 -16.93 -17.68 27.23
C GLY A 556 -18.07 -16.79 27.75
N MET A 557 -18.02 -15.47 27.52
CA MET A 557 -19.01 -14.52 28.02
C MET A 557 -20.13 -14.25 27.01
N TRP A 558 -21.10 -15.18 26.92
CA TRP A 558 -22.43 -14.91 26.35
C TRP A 558 -23.52 -15.46 27.28
N PRO A 559 -24.61 -14.72 27.54
CA PRO A 559 -25.72 -15.23 28.33
C PRO A 559 -26.49 -16.31 27.55
N GLU A 560 -26.92 -17.35 28.26
CA GLU A 560 -27.76 -18.41 27.68
C GLU A 560 -29.05 -17.83 27.08
N THR A 561 -29.41 -18.28 25.88
CA THR A 561 -30.69 -18.00 25.24
C THR A 561 -31.39 -19.30 24.85
N PRO A 562 -32.74 -19.35 24.88
CA PRO A 562 -33.47 -20.62 25.00
C PRO A 562 -33.50 -21.43 23.70
N ARG A 563 -33.57 -22.75 23.86
CA ARG A 563 -33.73 -23.72 22.76
C ARG A 563 -35.04 -23.47 22.00
N MET A 564 -34.97 -23.36 20.68
CA MET A 564 -36.09 -23.70 19.80
C MET A 564 -35.70 -24.88 18.90
N HIS A 565 -36.64 -25.81 18.73
CA HIS A 565 -36.51 -26.99 17.88
C HIS A 565 -36.75 -26.65 16.41
N GLY A 566 -36.02 -27.28 15.49
CA GLY A 566 -36.40 -27.32 14.06
C GLY A 566 -35.30 -27.72 13.07
N CYS A 567 -35.57 -28.77 12.29
CA CYS A 567 -35.02 -29.03 10.94
C CYS A 567 -33.52 -29.35 10.76
N VAL A 568 -33.19 -30.62 11.03
CA VAL A 568 -32.45 -31.58 10.17
C VAL A 568 -31.63 -31.05 8.97
N TRP A 569 -30.35 -31.42 8.93
CA TRP A 569 -29.49 -31.45 7.72
C TRP A 569 -29.09 -32.90 7.35
N PRO A 570 -28.91 -33.23 6.06
CA PRO A 570 -28.61 -34.60 5.62
C PRO A 570 -27.15 -35.02 5.86
N ARG A 571 -26.95 -36.31 6.21
CA ARG A 571 -25.62 -36.92 6.44
C ARG A 571 -24.89 -37.20 5.12
N ARG A 572 -23.57 -36.96 5.07
CA ARG A 572 -22.66 -37.59 4.10
C ARG A 572 -22.10 -38.92 4.67
N PRO A 573 -21.75 -39.91 3.82
CA PRO A 573 -21.40 -41.26 4.25
C PRO A 573 -19.98 -41.39 4.80
N ARG A 574 -19.75 -42.43 5.63
CA ARG A 574 -18.43 -42.89 6.08
C ARG A 574 -17.83 -43.89 5.09
N ILE A 575 -16.49 -43.93 5.00
CA ILE A 575 -15.71 -45.04 4.42
C ILE A 575 -14.83 -45.62 5.56
N PRO A 576 -14.77 -46.95 5.77
CA PRO A 576 -14.09 -47.55 6.94
C PRO A 576 -12.80 -48.33 6.64
N GLY A 577 -11.90 -48.41 7.65
CA GLY A 577 -10.73 -49.31 7.72
C GLY A 577 -9.56 -48.92 6.82
N MET A 578 -8.32 -49.37 7.02
CA MET A 578 -7.57 -50.09 8.08
C MET A 578 -6.07 -49.86 7.67
N LEU A 579 -5.02 -49.84 8.48
CA LEU A 579 -4.60 -50.67 9.61
C LEU A 579 -3.34 -49.99 10.21
N GLU A 580 -3.17 -49.97 11.54
CA GLU A 580 -1.89 -49.61 12.17
C GLU A 580 -1.01 -50.85 12.35
N HIS A 581 0.32 -50.68 12.33
CA HIS A 581 1.25 -51.60 13.01
C HIS A 581 2.42 -50.81 13.63
N PRO A 582 3.01 -51.28 14.74
CA PRO A 582 3.68 -50.40 15.72
C PRO A 582 5.21 -50.32 15.62
N MET A 583 5.75 -49.48 16.49
CA MET A 583 7.18 -49.16 16.69
C MET A 583 8.12 -50.36 16.89
N THR A 584 9.31 -50.22 16.30
CA THR A 584 10.62 -50.29 16.98
C THR A 584 11.51 -49.20 16.43
#